data_AF-A0AAU6YZH5-F1
#
_entry.id   AF-A0AAU6YZH5-F1
#
_cell.length_a   1.000
_cell.length_b   1.000
_cell.length_c   1.000
_cell.angle_alpha   90.00
_cell.angle_beta   90.00
_cell.angle_gamma   90.00
#
_symmetry.space_group_name_H-M   'P 1'
#
loop_
_entity.id
_entity.type
_entity.pdbx_description
1 polymer ?
#
loop_
_entity_poly.entity_id
_entity_poly.type
_entity_poly.pdbx_seq_one_letter_code
_entity_poly.pdbx_strand_id
1 'polypeptide(L)'
;MTGFHTPGGYRLRVEGHLDDHWSASFGHLTLTRENDGTTSLRGPVADQAALHGLLTRVRDLSIVLISVEAIDVTDEIGSKAGGATTRQAEPIHHARVDSGYPAKP
;
A
#
# COMPACT_ATOMS: atom_id res chain seq x y z
N MET A 1 -29.47 -1.07 4.74
CA MET A 1 -28.92 -0.91 3.37
C MET A 1 -27.41 -1.00 3.47
N THR A 2 -26.85 -2.18 3.19
CA THR A 2 -25.39 -2.37 3.12
C THR A 2 -24.88 -1.67 1.88
N GLY A 3 -24.08 -0.61 2.05
CA GLY A 3 -23.37 -0.01 0.93
C GLY A 3 -22.45 -1.06 0.33
N PHE A 4 -22.70 -1.45 -0.92
CA PHE A 4 -21.77 -2.25 -1.70
C PHE A 4 -20.54 -1.37 -1.95
N HIS A 5 -19.53 -1.48 -1.09
CA HIS A 5 -18.24 -0.90 -1.39
C HIS A 5 -17.69 -1.72 -2.56
N THR A 6 -17.59 -1.11 -3.74
CA THR A 6 -16.76 -1.69 -4.79
C THR A 6 -15.34 -1.71 -4.23
N PRO A 7 -14.70 -2.88 -4.11
CA PRO A 7 -13.32 -2.96 -3.65
C PRO A 7 -12.45 -2.03 -4.49
N GLY A 8 -11.63 -1.20 -3.85
CA GLY A 8 -10.70 -0.32 -4.57
C GLY A 8 -9.70 -1.13 -5.40
N GLY A 9 -9.44 -2.38 -5.01
CA GLY A 9 -8.62 -3.34 -5.75
C GLY A 9 -8.60 -4.72 -5.11
N TYR A 10 -7.68 -5.57 -5.55
CA TYR A 10 -7.48 -6.92 -5.03
C TYR A 10 -6.02 -7.22 -4.74
N ARG A 11 -5.81 -8.12 -3.78
CA ARG A 11 -4.54 -8.80 -3.51
C ARG A 11 -4.73 -10.29 -3.76
N LEU A 12 -3.96 -10.83 -4.69
CA LEU A 12 -3.86 -12.27 -4.95
C LEU A 12 -2.52 -12.76 -4.40
N ARG A 13 -2.53 -13.83 -3.63
CA ARG A 13 -1.30 -14.49 -3.15
C ARG A 13 -1.18 -15.84 -3.82
N VAL A 14 -0.01 -16.13 -4.38
CA VAL A 14 0.28 -17.39 -5.08
C VAL A 14 1.56 -18.02 -4.55
N GLU A 15 1.65 -19.34 -4.63
CA GLU A 15 2.82 -20.10 -4.21
C GLU A 15 4.00 -19.87 -5.16
N GLY A 16 5.21 -19.80 -4.61
CA GLY A 16 6.43 -19.60 -5.37
C GLY A 16 6.68 -18.13 -5.71
N HIS A 17 7.89 -17.89 -6.24
CA HIS A 17 8.28 -16.60 -6.80
C HIS A 17 8.02 -16.59 -8.29
N LEU A 18 7.09 -15.75 -8.75
CA LEU A 18 6.94 -15.51 -10.17
C LEU A 18 8.18 -14.78 -10.70
N ASP A 19 8.73 -15.32 -11.79
CA ASP A 19 9.75 -14.66 -12.57
C ASP A 19 9.24 -13.36 -13.22
N ASP A 20 10.16 -12.43 -13.47
CA ASP A 20 9.84 -11.09 -14.00
C ASP A 20 9.15 -11.11 -15.38
N HIS A 21 9.32 -12.19 -16.15
CA HIS A 21 8.66 -12.34 -17.44
C HIS A 21 7.13 -12.45 -17.32
N TRP A 22 6.63 -12.88 -16.16
CA TRP A 22 5.20 -12.95 -15.91
C TRP A 22 4.60 -11.61 -15.48
N SER A 23 5.41 -10.66 -14.98
CA SER A 23 4.94 -9.34 -14.57
C SER A 23 4.18 -8.61 -15.69
N ALA A 24 4.65 -8.73 -16.94
CA ALA A 24 3.96 -8.17 -18.11
C ALA A 24 2.58 -8.80 -18.34
N SER A 25 2.42 -10.08 -17.99
CA SER A 25 1.15 -10.82 -18.12
C SER A 25 0.16 -10.51 -16.99
N PHE A 26 0.55 -9.81 -15.92
CA PHE A 26 -0.38 -9.39 -14.86
C PHE A 26 -0.78 -7.91 -14.94
N GLY A 27 -0.37 -7.21 -16.00
CA GLY A 27 -0.87 -5.88 -16.35
C GLY A 27 -0.51 -4.81 -15.30
N HIS A 28 -1.52 -4.10 -14.80
CA HIS A 28 -1.38 -3.00 -13.82
C HIS A 28 -1.21 -3.47 -12.36
N LEU A 29 -1.01 -4.77 -12.13
CA LEU A 29 -0.77 -5.29 -10.80
C LEU A 29 0.71 -5.16 -10.43
N THR A 30 0.96 -4.67 -9.23
CA THR A 30 2.28 -4.71 -8.60
C THR A 30 2.56 -6.13 -8.14
N LEU A 31 3.67 -6.69 -8.60
CA LEU A 31 4.16 -8.00 -8.19
C LEU A 31 5.24 -7.83 -7.13
N THR A 32 5.02 -8.42 -5.96
CA THR A 32 5.96 -8.42 -4.84
C THR A 32 6.30 -9.85 -4.47
N ARG A 33 7.59 -10.19 -4.50
CA ARG A 33 8.10 -11.48 -3.98
C ARG A 33 8.26 -11.36 -2.48
N GLU A 34 7.54 -12.20 -1.74
CA GLU A 34 7.56 -12.21 -0.29
C GLU A 34 8.70 -13.12 0.22
N ASN A 35 9.18 -12.84 1.43
CA ASN A 35 10.24 -13.64 2.08
C ASN A 35 9.81 -15.09 2.37
N ASP A 36 8.51 -15.35 2.50
CA ASP A 36 7.99 -16.69 2.77
C ASP A 36 7.92 -17.59 1.51
N GLY A 37 8.52 -17.16 0.40
CA GLY A 37 8.52 -17.92 -0.85
C GLY A 37 7.25 -17.77 -1.68
N THR A 38 6.37 -16.82 -1.36
CA THR A 38 5.15 -16.54 -2.11
C THR A 38 5.27 -15.27 -2.96
N THR A 39 4.32 -15.08 -3.87
CA THR A 39 4.19 -13.85 -4.64
C THR A 39 2.84 -13.19 -4.37
N SER A 40 2.89 -11.89 -4.05
CA SER A 40 1.72 -11.02 -3.91
C SER A 40 1.52 -10.21 -5.20
N LEU A 41 0.33 -10.32 -5.79
CA LEU A 41 -0.13 -9.50 -6.92
C LEU A 41 -1.18 -8.53 -6.39
N ARG A 42 -0.87 -7.22 -6.39
CA ARG A 42 -1.73 -6.19 -5.80
C ARG A 42 -2.05 -5.08 -6.79
N GLY A 43 -3.32 -4.68 -6.88
CA GLY A 43 -3.69 -3.50 -7.66
C GLY A 43 -5.18 -3.35 -7.91
N PRO A 44 -5.58 -2.26 -8.60
CA PRO A 44 -6.95 -2.05 -9.01
C PRO A 44 -7.38 -3.10 -10.04
N VAL A 45 -8.62 -3.57 -9.92
CA VAL A 45 -9.23 -4.50 -10.88
C VAL A 45 -10.53 -3.88 -11.36
N ALA A 46 -10.68 -3.71 -12.67
CA ALA A 46 -11.75 -2.90 -13.27
C ALA A 46 -13.16 -3.44 -12.95
N ASP A 47 -13.33 -4.75 -12.96
CA ASP A 47 -14.59 -5.44 -12.69
C ASP A 47 -14.35 -6.92 -12.33
N GLN A 48 -15.43 -7.65 -12.08
CA GLN A 48 -15.35 -9.09 -11.78
C GLN A 48 -14.82 -9.93 -12.96
N ALA A 49 -15.07 -9.53 -14.21
CA ALA A 49 -14.56 -10.26 -15.36
C ALA A 49 -13.03 -10.15 -15.45
N ALA A 50 -12.47 -8.97 -15.17
CA ALA A 50 -11.04 -8.76 -15.05
C ALA A 50 -10.44 -9.60 -13.91
N LEU A 51 -11.10 -9.68 -12.75
CA LEU A 51 -10.67 -10.54 -11.64
C LEU A 51 -10.65 -12.02 -12.06
N HIS A 52 -11.72 -12.51 -12.68
CA HIS A 52 -11.77 -13.89 -13.17
C HIS A 52 -10.71 -14.15 -14.25
N GLY A 53 -10.40 -13.19 -15.11
CA GLY A 53 -9.31 -13.29 -16.07
C GLY A 53 -7.93 -13.46 -15.42
N LEU A 54 -7.68 -12.78 -14.29
CA LEU A 54 -6.45 -12.97 -13.50
C LEU A 54 -6.39 -14.38 -12.89
N LEU A 55 -7.50 -14.87 -12.34
CA LEU A 55 -7.58 -16.22 -11.77
C LEU A 55 -7.39 -17.31 -12.84
N THR A 56 -7.92 -17.12 -14.04
CA THR A 56 -7.66 -18.01 -15.17
C THR A 56 -6.18 -18.01 -15.54
N ARG A 57 -5.52 -16.85 -15.58
CA ARG A 57 -4.06 -16.80 -15.79
C ARG A 57 -3.28 -17.58 -14.74
N VAL A 58 -3.60 -17.42 -13.45
CA VAL A 58 -2.95 -18.20 -12.38
C VAL A 58 -3.14 -19.70 -12.60
N ARG A 59 -4.33 -20.14 -13.01
CA ARG A 59 -4.61 -21.54 -13.37
C ARG A 59 -3.78 -22.01 -14.57
N ASP A 60 -3.70 -21.21 -15.63
CA ASP A 60 -2.96 -21.58 -16.85
C ASP A 60 -1.46 -21.73 -16.60
N LEU A 61 -0.92 -20.97 -15.63
CA LEU A 61 0.46 -21.11 -15.16
C LEU A 61 0.69 -22.32 -14.25
N SER A 62 -0.38 -23.05 -13.89
CA SER A 62 -0.33 -24.15 -12.92
C SER A 62 0.25 -23.76 -11.56
N ILE A 63 0.04 -22.49 -11.15
CA ILE A 63 0.51 -21.97 -9.87
C ILE A 63 -0.59 -22.10 -8.83
N VAL A 64 -0.24 -22.53 -7.62
CA VAL A 64 -1.19 -22.65 -6.52
C VAL A 64 -1.63 -21.26 -6.05
N LEU A 65 -2.93 -20.99 -6.13
CA LEU A 65 -3.54 -19.80 -5.55
C LEU A 65 -3.74 -20.02 -4.04
N ILE A 66 -3.10 -19.17 -3.23
CA ILE A 66 -3.16 -19.23 -1.76
C ILE A 66 -4.34 -18.41 -1.24
N SER A 67 -4.52 -17.18 -1.73
CA SER A 67 -5.62 -16.32 -1.29
C SER A 67 -6.01 -15.26 -2.32
N VAL A 68 -7.25 -14.79 -2.21
CA VAL A 68 -7.80 -13.63 -2.91
C VAL A 68 -8.47 -12.74 -1.89
N GLU A 69 -8.09 -11.47 -1.85
CA GLU A 69 -8.57 -10.51 -0.88
C GLU A 69 -8.97 -9.21 -1.56
N ALA A 70 -10.17 -8.72 -1.24
CA ALA A 70 -10.60 -7.38 -1.60
C ALA A 70 -9.87 -6.37 -0.70
N ILE A 71 -9.23 -5.38 -1.30
CA ILE A 71 -8.48 -4.36 -0.57
C ILE A 71 -8.98 -2.96 -0.91
N ASP A 72 -8.85 -2.05 0.04
CA ASP A 72 -9.05 -0.63 -0.20
C ASP A 72 -7.75 -0.04 -0.78
N VAL A 73 -7.79 0.52 -1.99
CA VAL A 73 -6.59 1.11 -2.63
C VAL A 73 -6.18 2.42 -1.96
N THR A 74 -7.04 2.98 -1.11
CA THR A 74 -6.79 4.18 -0.31
C THR A 74 -5.72 3.98 0.78
N ASP A 75 -5.42 2.73 1.16
CA ASP A 75 -4.47 2.40 2.23
C ASP A 75 -2.99 2.72 1.89
N GLU A 76 -2.67 2.88 0.60
CA GLU A 76 -1.31 3.21 0.14
C GLU A 76 -0.97 4.71 0.26
N ILE A 77 -1.96 5.60 0.31
CA ILE A 77 -1.75 7.06 0.33
C ILE A 77 -1.60 7.58 1.77
N GLY A 78 -2.03 6.81 2.78
CA GLY A 78 -1.97 7.19 4.20
C GLY A 78 -0.73 6.71 4.96
N SER A 79 0.01 5.71 4.47
CA SER A 79 1.05 5.04 5.26
C SER A 79 2.44 5.72 5.25
N LYS A 80 2.61 6.83 4.50
CA LYS A 80 3.86 7.64 4.53
C LYS A 80 3.77 8.99 5.26
N ALA A 81 2.63 9.35 5.84
CA ALA A 81 2.48 10.60 6.60
C ALA A 81 1.92 10.34 7.99
N GLY A 82 2.76 9.88 8.92
CA GLY A 82 2.32 9.63 10.29
C GLY A 82 3.45 9.35 11.30
N GLY A 83 4.64 9.91 11.07
CA GLY A 83 5.75 9.84 12.01
C GLY A 83 5.75 11.05 12.95
N ALA A 84 5.38 10.82 14.21
CA ALA A 84 5.66 11.62 15.40
C ALA A 84 4.97 12.99 15.54
N THR A 85 3.79 12.98 16.18
CA THR A 85 3.52 13.95 17.26
C THR A 85 3.19 13.15 18.52
N THR A 86 4.26 12.78 19.21
CA THR A 86 4.21 12.23 20.56
C THR A 86 4.56 13.35 21.52
N ARG A 87 3.59 13.61 22.39
CA ARG A 87 3.69 14.18 23.74
C ARG A 87 3.98 15.67 23.88
N GLN A 88 2.89 16.36 24.20
CA GLN A 88 2.83 17.31 25.30
C GLN A 88 3.85 16.99 26.41
N ALA A 89 4.77 17.91 26.62
CA ALA A 89 5.50 18.12 27.86
C ALA A 89 5.89 19.60 27.91
N GLU A 90 5.06 20.43 28.54
CA GLU A 90 5.59 21.56 29.31
C GLU A 90 6.15 20.95 30.62
N PRO A 91 7.31 21.40 31.17
CA PRO A 91 7.36 22.75 31.77
C PRO A 91 8.75 23.48 31.88
N ILE A 92 8.64 24.79 32.15
CA ILE A 92 9.41 25.73 33.03
C ILE A 92 10.88 26.19 32.83
N HIS A 93 10.99 27.54 32.65
CA HIS A 93 11.93 28.58 33.18
C HIS A 93 13.44 28.61 32.87
N HIS A 94 13.86 29.55 32.00
CA HIS A 94 14.96 30.57 32.07
C HIS A 94 15.21 31.06 30.61
N ALA A 95 15.57 32.29 30.24
CA ALA A 95 16.17 33.42 30.92
C ALA A 95 15.89 34.72 30.13
N ARG A 96 15.90 35.83 30.85
CA ARG A 96 15.95 37.21 30.35
C ARG A 96 17.16 37.41 29.43
N VAL A 97 16.98 38.00 28.25
CA VAL A 97 18.05 38.73 27.55
C VAL A 97 17.45 40.03 27.02
N ASP A 98 17.81 41.11 27.71
CA ASP A 98 17.79 42.46 27.18
C ASP A 98 18.68 42.52 25.93
N SER A 99 18.16 42.97 24.79
CA SER A 99 19.02 43.42 23.70
C SER A 99 18.31 44.50 22.89
N GLY A 100 18.75 45.73 23.13
CA GLY A 100 18.25 46.94 22.49
C GLY A 100 18.55 46.99 21.00
N TYR A 101 17.58 47.50 20.25
CA TYR A 101 17.73 47.80 18.84
C TYR A 101 18.25 49.24 18.69
N PRO A 102 19.42 49.48 18.07
CA PRO A 102 19.84 50.83 17.76
C PRO A 102 19.13 51.34 16.49
N ALA A 103 18.59 52.55 16.58
CA ALA A 103 18.13 53.33 15.43
C ALA A 103 19.32 53.83 14.60
N LYS A 104 19.11 53.97 13.27
CA LYS A 104 19.90 54.84 12.37
C LYS A 104 19.27 54.91 10.98
N PRO A 105 19.62 55.92 10.15
CA PRO A 105 19.88 57.33 10.44
C PRO A 105 18.69 58.24 10.09
#